data_AF-A0A644U066-F1
#
_entry.id   AF-A0A644U066-F1
#
_cell.length_a   1.000
_cell.length_b   1.000
_cell.length_c   1.000
_cell.angle_alpha   90.00
_cell.angle_beta   90.00
_cell.angle_gamma   90.00
#
_symmetry.space_group_name_H-M   'P 1'
#
loop_
_entity.id
_entity.type
_entity.pdbx_description
1 polymer ?
#
loop_
_entity_poly.entity_id
_entity_poly.type
_entity_poly.pdbx_seq_one_letter_code
_entity_poly.pdbx_strand_id
1 'polypeptide(L)'
;MVAYYLGMRNIVIVGMFLFAVVFAAGCMIPAATPDPLVGTWSADDPEQFNSTSFIYDFHADGTGNAFETYEDPEEITDVYNLTWKSTGNGTYEAVTQSQLIFSADGKVFTILGDGSGTRFIGDGFIGVWTMDTPDESDGVLYEGKFTFYENKSGSFSWYYQNNATLESSYPLVWSVENGVYYYSYPDDLFTLTLGADGVLTEKWGNSFYTYTRV
;
A
#
# COMPACT_ATOMS: atom_id res chain seq x y z
N MET A 1 62.43 -2.72 -68.30
CA MET A 1 61.46 -3.19 -69.31
C MET A 1 60.53 -4.15 -68.58
N VAL A 2 59.36 -3.67 -68.11
CA VAL A 2 58.03 -3.89 -68.74
C VAL A 2 57.84 -5.40 -69.00
N ALA A 3 57.19 -6.15 -68.10
CA ALA A 3 55.73 -6.37 -67.97
C ALA A 3 55.13 -7.04 -69.24
N TYR A 4 54.23 -8.04 -69.23
CA TYR A 4 52.99 -8.27 -68.48
C TYR A 4 52.48 -9.73 -68.67
N TYR A 5 51.84 -10.27 -67.62
CA TYR A 5 50.56 -11.02 -67.52
C TYR A 5 49.99 -11.91 -68.64
N LEU A 6 49.42 -13.05 -68.22
CA LEU A 6 48.10 -13.66 -68.56
C LEU A 6 48.08 -15.10 -67.96
N GLY A 7 47.07 -15.64 -67.28
CA GLY A 7 45.71 -15.28 -66.95
C GLY A 7 45.11 -16.38 -66.04
N MET A 8 44.11 -16.00 -65.23
CA MET A 8 43.41 -16.81 -64.21
C MET A 8 42.50 -17.91 -64.78
N ARG A 9 42.33 -19.02 -64.03
CA ARG A 9 41.03 -19.58 -63.60
C ARG A 9 41.20 -20.94 -62.88
N ASN A 10 40.82 -21.03 -61.62
CA ASN A 10 39.80 -21.97 -61.10
C ASN A 10 39.60 -21.78 -59.59
N ILE A 11 38.32 -21.80 -59.20
CA ILE A 11 37.67 -21.38 -57.95
C ILE A 11 37.66 -22.51 -56.93
N VAL A 12 37.89 -22.23 -55.63
CA VAL A 12 37.15 -22.85 -54.49
C VAL A 12 37.04 -21.87 -53.30
N ILE A 13 35.86 -21.26 -53.16
CA ILE A 13 35.04 -21.00 -51.95
C ILE A 13 35.80 -21.00 -50.59
N VAL A 14 36.13 -19.82 -50.01
CA VAL A 14 35.34 -18.99 -49.06
C VAL A 14 34.79 -19.75 -47.83
N GLY A 15 35.43 -19.51 -46.68
CA GLY A 15 34.96 -19.93 -45.36
C GLY A 15 35.64 -19.11 -44.27
N MET A 16 35.53 -17.78 -44.35
CA MET A 16 36.04 -16.87 -43.35
C MET A 16 35.10 -16.93 -42.14
N PHE A 17 35.47 -17.67 -41.10
CA PHE A 17 34.78 -17.63 -39.81
C PHE A 17 35.02 -16.25 -39.17
N LEU A 18 34.15 -15.31 -39.52
CA LEU A 18 33.92 -14.11 -38.73
C LEU A 18 33.36 -14.58 -37.39
N PHE A 19 34.23 -14.71 -36.38
CA PHE A 19 33.77 -14.64 -35.00
C PHE A 19 33.30 -13.20 -34.78
N ALA A 20 32.03 -12.95 -35.08
CA ALA A 20 31.32 -11.80 -34.58
C ALA A 20 31.40 -11.89 -33.05
N VAL A 21 32.27 -11.06 -32.46
CA VAL A 21 32.15 -10.68 -31.06
C VAL A 21 30.85 -9.91 -30.99
N VAL A 22 29.75 -10.64 -30.79
CA VAL A 22 28.49 -10.08 -30.34
C VAL A 22 28.86 -9.51 -28.98
N PHE A 23 29.11 -8.21 -28.93
CA PHE A 23 28.84 -7.46 -27.72
C PHE A 23 27.37 -7.75 -27.44
N ALA A 24 27.11 -8.73 -26.59
CA ALA A 24 25.95 -8.69 -25.76
C ALA A 24 26.13 -7.41 -24.92
N ALA A 25 25.76 -6.27 -25.51
CA ALA A 25 24.81 -5.42 -24.86
C ALA A 25 23.60 -6.32 -24.60
N GLY A 26 23.72 -7.19 -23.58
CA GLY A 26 22.55 -7.49 -22.79
C GLY A 26 22.00 -6.11 -22.50
N CYS A 27 20.77 -5.86 -22.93
CA CYS A 27 20.00 -4.83 -22.28
C CYS A 27 20.13 -5.17 -20.79
N MET A 28 21.09 -4.53 -20.10
CA MET A 28 20.82 -4.03 -18.78
C MET A 28 19.54 -3.26 -19.03
N ILE A 29 18.41 -3.91 -18.75
CA ILE A 29 17.21 -3.20 -18.35
C ILE A 29 17.79 -2.16 -17.39
N PRO A 30 17.77 -0.85 -17.74
CA PRO A 30 18.21 0.15 -16.79
C PRO A 30 17.47 -0.24 -15.52
N ALA A 31 18.19 -0.61 -14.45
CA ALA A 31 17.56 -0.96 -13.19
C ALA A 31 16.53 0.13 -12.99
N ALA A 32 15.23 -0.23 -13.07
CA ALA A 32 14.18 0.75 -13.28
C ALA A 32 14.43 1.81 -12.22
N THR A 33 14.70 3.05 -12.64
CA THR A 33 15.00 4.12 -11.68
C THR A 33 13.87 4.04 -10.68
N PRO A 34 14.17 3.83 -9.37
CA PRO A 34 13.13 3.63 -8.39
C PRO A 34 12.11 4.75 -8.55
N ASP A 35 10.82 4.39 -8.56
CA ASP A 35 9.76 5.39 -8.68
C ASP A 35 10.06 6.51 -7.67
N PRO A 36 10.04 7.80 -8.08
CA PRO A 36 10.54 8.87 -7.24
C PRO A 36 9.78 9.01 -5.92
N LEU A 37 8.57 8.44 -5.79
CA LEU A 37 7.85 8.34 -4.52
C LEU A 37 8.52 7.39 -3.52
N VAL A 38 9.17 6.31 -3.97
CA VAL A 38 9.75 5.25 -3.12
C VAL A 38 10.81 5.81 -2.19
N GLY A 39 10.61 5.65 -0.89
CA GLY A 39 11.45 6.18 0.19
C GLY A 39 10.62 6.83 1.29
N THR A 40 11.30 7.48 2.22
CA THR A 40 10.70 8.06 3.42
C THR A 40 10.40 9.55 3.27
N TRP A 41 9.24 9.98 3.77
CA TRP A 41 8.72 11.34 3.70
C TRP A 41 8.19 11.75 5.06
N SER A 42 8.66 12.88 5.61
CA SER A 42 8.17 13.43 6.87
C SER A 42 7.21 14.58 6.58
N ALA A 43 6.09 14.64 7.29
CA ALA A 43 5.19 15.78 7.26
C ALA A 43 5.95 17.04 7.71
N ASP A 44 5.74 18.15 7.01
CA ASP A 44 6.39 19.41 7.36
C ASP A 44 5.73 20.04 8.61
N ASP A 45 4.43 19.84 8.80
CA ASP A 45 3.62 20.33 9.93
C ASP A 45 2.81 19.19 10.60
N PRO A 46 3.43 18.30 11.37
CA PRO A 46 2.75 17.14 11.96
C PRO A 46 1.69 17.50 13.01
N GLU A 47 1.75 18.70 13.59
CA GLU A 47 0.76 19.22 14.55
C GLU A 47 -0.66 19.29 13.96
N GLN A 48 -0.79 19.34 12.61
CA GLN A 48 -2.09 19.29 11.94
C GLN A 48 -2.83 17.95 12.14
N PHE A 49 -2.10 16.91 12.54
CA PHE A 49 -2.62 15.59 12.90
C PHE A 49 -2.73 15.39 14.43
N ASN A 50 -2.45 16.43 15.23
CA ASN A 50 -2.22 16.33 16.68
C ASN A 50 -1.05 15.39 17.05
N SER A 51 -0.04 15.36 16.18
CA SER A 51 1.09 14.44 16.27
C SER A 51 2.41 15.21 16.34
N THR A 52 3.38 14.67 17.06
CA THR A 52 4.76 15.19 17.11
C THR A 52 5.56 14.77 15.89
N SER A 53 5.18 13.65 15.26
CA SER A 53 5.75 13.19 14.00
C SER A 53 4.72 12.43 13.18
N PHE A 54 4.76 12.62 11.86
CA PHE A 54 3.99 11.84 10.90
C PHE A 54 4.88 11.54 9.70
N ILE A 55 5.10 10.25 9.41
CA ILE A 55 6.06 9.79 8.40
C ILE A 55 5.41 8.76 7.48
N TYR A 56 5.58 8.92 6.17
CA TYR A 56 5.32 7.86 5.19
C TYR A 56 6.63 7.17 4.79
N ASP A 57 6.61 5.85 4.66
CA ASP A 57 7.68 5.05 4.05
C ASP A 57 7.10 4.22 2.90
N PHE A 58 7.40 4.60 1.65
CA PHE A 58 6.89 3.94 0.45
C PHE A 58 7.89 2.93 -0.12
N HIS A 59 7.45 1.70 -0.33
CA HIS A 59 8.26 0.61 -0.85
C HIS A 59 8.00 0.37 -2.34
N ALA A 60 9.02 -0.13 -3.06
CA ALA A 60 8.98 -0.27 -4.52
C ALA A 60 7.97 -1.31 -5.05
N ASP A 61 7.43 -2.16 -4.19
CA ASP A 61 6.43 -3.17 -4.54
C ASP A 61 4.98 -2.64 -4.50
N GLY A 62 4.80 -1.34 -4.25
CA GLY A 62 3.48 -0.71 -4.12
C GLY A 62 2.88 -0.78 -2.72
N THR A 63 3.67 -1.22 -1.73
CA THR A 63 3.30 -1.17 -0.31
C THR A 63 4.00 -0.02 0.40
N GLY A 64 3.65 0.21 1.67
CA GLY A 64 4.34 1.16 2.53
C GLY A 64 3.75 1.20 3.92
N ASN A 65 4.26 2.12 4.74
CA ASN A 65 3.79 2.35 6.10
C ASN A 65 3.62 3.85 6.39
N ALA A 66 2.59 4.20 7.17
CA ALA A 66 2.54 5.47 7.88
C ALA A 66 2.88 5.24 9.34
N PHE A 67 3.69 6.13 9.91
CA PHE A 67 4.07 6.14 11.31
C PHE A 67 3.57 7.44 11.91
N GLU A 68 2.74 7.34 12.95
CA GLU A 68 2.21 8.49 13.67
C GLU A 68 2.68 8.43 15.13
N THR A 69 3.28 9.52 15.61
CA THR A 69 3.74 9.64 17.00
C THR A 69 3.04 10.83 17.66
N TYR A 70 2.37 10.59 18.78
CA TYR A 70 1.59 11.61 19.48
C TYR A 70 2.41 12.39 20.53
N GLU A 71 1.82 13.44 21.10
CA GLU A 71 2.47 14.31 22.11
C GLU A 71 2.45 13.71 23.53
N ASP A 72 1.61 12.70 23.80
CA ASP A 72 1.42 12.11 25.14
C ASP A 72 2.58 11.15 25.52
N PRO A 73 3.11 11.17 26.77
CA PRO A 73 4.42 10.61 27.12
C PRO A 73 4.44 9.07 27.33
N GLU A 74 3.38 8.35 26.95
CA GLU A 74 3.40 6.88 26.82
C GLU A 74 3.74 6.43 25.38
N GLU A 75 4.27 7.32 24.53
CA GLU A 75 4.85 7.11 23.18
C GLU A 75 4.40 5.82 22.47
N ILE A 76 3.12 5.78 22.11
CA ILE A 76 2.61 4.79 21.17
C ILE A 76 2.88 5.36 19.77
N THR A 77 3.80 4.75 19.04
CA THR A 77 3.89 4.96 17.59
C THR A 77 2.89 4.03 16.93
N ASP A 78 1.85 4.60 16.34
CA ASP A 78 0.92 3.83 15.53
C ASP A 78 1.52 3.60 14.14
N VAL A 79 1.37 2.36 13.66
CA VAL A 79 1.87 1.93 12.36
C VAL A 79 0.69 1.48 11.50
N TYR A 80 0.44 2.20 10.43
CA TYR A 80 -0.60 1.89 9.46
C TYR A 80 0.05 1.32 8.20
N ASN A 81 -0.46 0.19 7.70
CA ASN A 81 -0.04 -0.32 6.41
C ASN A 81 -0.68 0.52 5.30
N LEU A 82 0.02 0.66 4.18
CA LEU A 82 -0.44 1.39 3.01
C LEU A 82 -0.24 0.54 1.76
N THR A 83 -1.11 0.76 0.78
CA THR A 83 -0.81 0.43 -0.61
C THR A 83 -0.91 1.68 -1.46
N TRP A 84 -0.10 1.76 -2.50
CA TRP A 84 -0.06 2.89 -3.39
C TRP A 84 0.20 2.46 -4.83
N LYS A 85 -0.22 3.32 -5.76
CA LYS A 85 0.05 3.15 -7.19
C LYS A 85 0.19 4.50 -7.87
N SER A 86 1.05 4.58 -8.89
CA SER A 86 1.12 5.77 -9.74
C SER A 86 -0.13 5.86 -10.63
N THR A 87 -0.71 7.05 -10.71
CA THR A 87 -1.76 7.39 -11.69
C THR A 87 -1.21 8.21 -12.86
N GLY A 88 0.11 8.47 -12.87
CA GLY A 88 0.84 9.23 -13.89
C GLY A 88 1.10 10.68 -13.50
N ASN A 89 1.99 11.35 -14.24
CA ASN A 89 2.35 12.78 -14.03
C ASN A 89 2.79 13.15 -12.61
N GLY A 90 3.46 12.22 -11.90
CA GLY A 90 3.87 12.43 -10.50
C GLY A 90 2.71 12.38 -9.50
N THR A 91 1.54 11.91 -9.92
CA THR A 91 0.38 11.69 -9.05
C THR A 91 0.28 10.22 -8.67
N TYR A 92 -0.14 9.99 -7.43
CA TYR A 92 -0.28 8.67 -6.83
C TYR A 92 -1.59 8.58 -6.06
N GLU A 93 -2.19 7.40 -6.07
CA GLU A 93 -3.30 7.05 -5.21
C GLU A 93 -2.75 6.12 -4.12
N ALA A 94 -3.03 6.44 -2.86
CA ALA A 94 -2.64 5.64 -1.71
C ALA A 94 -3.85 5.41 -0.80
N VAL A 95 -3.86 4.28 -0.10
CA VAL A 95 -4.92 3.91 0.82
C VAL A 95 -4.33 3.19 2.02
N THR A 96 -4.76 3.58 3.22
CA THR A 96 -4.46 2.88 4.47
C THR A 96 -5.19 1.55 4.50
N GLN A 97 -4.48 0.51 4.93
CA GLN A 97 -5.00 -0.84 5.04
C GLN A 97 -4.87 -1.31 6.47
N SER A 98 -5.96 -1.85 6.98
CA SER A 98 -5.99 -2.54 8.26
C SER A 98 -5.78 -4.03 8.05
N GLN A 99 -4.74 -4.58 8.66
CA GLN A 99 -4.50 -6.01 8.64
C GLN A 99 -5.43 -6.73 9.63
N LEU A 100 -6.03 -7.82 9.19
CA LEU A 100 -6.85 -8.70 10.03
C LEU A 100 -6.02 -9.90 10.49
N ILE A 101 -5.89 -10.06 11.80
CA ILE A 101 -5.17 -11.19 12.40
C ILE A 101 -6.17 -12.21 12.91
N PHE A 102 -6.20 -13.37 12.28
CA PHE A 102 -7.09 -14.46 12.67
C PHE A 102 -6.44 -15.37 13.70
N SER A 103 -7.24 -15.75 14.69
CA SER A 103 -6.97 -16.88 15.58
C SER A 103 -6.82 -18.19 14.79
N ALA A 104 -6.14 -19.16 15.38
CA ALA A 104 -5.83 -20.43 14.72
C ALA A 104 -7.06 -21.26 14.33
N ASP A 105 -8.19 -21.09 15.04
CA ASP A 105 -9.46 -21.76 14.71
C ASP A 105 -10.32 -20.95 13.73
N GLY A 106 -9.89 -19.76 13.34
CA GLY A 106 -10.57 -18.88 12.40
C GLY A 106 -11.89 -18.29 12.92
N LYS A 107 -12.10 -18.26 14.25
CA LYS A 107 -13.35 -17.79 14.87
C LYS A 107 -13.26 -16.42 15.52
N VAL A 108 -12.04 -15.95 15.73
CA VAL A 108 -11.74 -14.61 16.24
C VAL A 108 -10.78 -13.93 15.29
N PHE A 109 -11.00 -12.65 15.00
CA PHE A 109 -9.95 -11.77 14.49
C PHE A 109 -9.75 -10.53 15.36
N THR A 110 -8.59 -9.91 15.22
CA THR A 110 -8.24 -8.61 15.84
C THR A 110 -7.76 -7.61 14.80
N ILE A 111 -7.98 -6.34 15.09
CA ILE A 111 -7.56 -5.19 14.26
C ILE A 111 -6.48 -4.42 15.02
N LEU A 112 -5.29 -4.99 15.13
CA LEU A 112 -4.00 -4.35 15.43
C LEU A 112 -2.93 -5.37 15.02
N GLY A 113 -1.85 -4.91 14.37
CA GLY A 113 -0.82 -5.76 13.75
C GLY A 113 -0.10 -6.74 14.69
N ASP A 114 -0.30 -6.61 16.01
CA ASP A 114 0.28 -7.42 17.07
C ASP A 114 -0.74 -8.35 17.76
N GLY A 115 -2.03 -8.25 17.43
CA GLY A 115 -3.10 -9.07 17.98
C GLY A 115 -3.69 -8.57 19.30
N SER A 116 -3.30 -7.40 19.83
CA SER A 116 -3.91 -6.84 21.06
C SER A 116 -5.12 -5.94 20.82
N GLY A 117 -5.56 -5.81 19.56
CA GLY A 117 -6.65 -4.94 19.15
C GLY A 117 -8.05 -5.44 19.51
N THR A 118 -9.05 -4.65 19.16
CA THR A 118 -10.47 -4.99 19.31
C THR A 118 -10.76 -6.34 18.66
N ARG A 119 -11.38 -7.22 19.44
CA ARG A 119 -11.70 -8.59 19.06
C ARG A 119 -13.08 -8.67 18.42
N PHE A 120 -13.18 -9.45 17.35
CA PHE A 120 -14.43 -9.76 16.68
C PHE A 120 -14.59 -11.27 16.57
N ILE A 121 -15.81 -11.75 16.83
CA ILE A 121 -16.18 -13.16 16.80
C ILE A 121 -17.05 -13.44 15.58
N GLY A 122 -16.73 -14.51 14.86
CA GLY A 122 -17.43 -14.96 13.67
C GLY A 122 -17.15 -16.42 13.35
N ASP A 123 -17.52 -16.86 12.16
CA ASP A 123 -17.25 -18.22 11.67
C ASP A 123 -16.92 -18.17 10.18
N GLY A 124 -15.64 -18.38 9.85
CA GLY A 124 -15.12 -18.20 8.49
C GLY A 124 -15.00 -16.73 8.07
N PHE A 125 -14.17 -16.47 7.03
CA PHE A 125 -13.86 -15.09 6.65
C PHE A 125 -15.08 -14.32 6.12
N ILE A 126 -15.82 -14.93 5.18
CA ILE A 126 -17.04 -14.36 4.61
C ILE A 126 -18.19 -14.54 5.59
N GLY A 127 -18.87 -13.44 5.93
CA GLY A 127 -19.95 -13.45 6.91
C GLY A 127 -19.90 -12.24 7.83
N VAL A 128 -20.63 -12.35 8.94
CA VAL A 128 -20.76 -11.31 9.95
C VAL A 128 -19.85 -11.64 11.13
N TRP A 129 -19.11 -10.63 11.58
CA TRP A 129 -18.16 -10.66 12.67
C TRP A 129 -18.58 -9.60 13.69
N THR A 130 -18.90 -10.03 14.90
CA THR A 130 -19.45 -9.15 15.95
C THR A 130 -18.38 -8.84 16.97
N MET A 131 -18.30 -7.58 17.38
CA MET A 131 -17.37 -7.12 18.41
C MET A 131 -17.60 -7.88 19.71
N ASP A 132 -16.54 -8.44 20.28
CA ASP A 132 -16.59 -9.33 21.45
C ASP A 132 -17.10 -8.59 22.71
N THR A 133 -16.58 -7.38 22.91
CA THR A 133 -17.00 -6.48 24.00
C THR A 133 -17.62 -5.23 23.38
N PRO A 134 -18.89 -4.89 23.69
CA PRO A 134 -19.53 -3.65 23.24
C PRO A 134 -18.75 -2.41 23.68
N ASP A 135 -18.85 -1.34 22.88
CA ASP A 135 -18.24 -0.05 23.20
C ASP A 135 -19.24 0.82 23.98
N GLU A 136 -18.76 1.59 24.96
CA GLU A 136 -19.58 2.52 25.73
C GLU A 136 -19.17 3.95 25.44
N SER A 137 -20.09 4.74 24.87
CA SER A 137 -19.90 6.17 24.66
C SER A 137 -21.11 6.93 25.18
N ASP A 138 -20.87 7.94 26.01
CA ASP A 138 -21.91 8.78 26.64
C ASP A 138 -23.05 8.00 27.34
N GLY A 139 -22.71 6.85 27.93
CA GLY A 139 -23.67 5.97 28.63
C GLY A 139 -24.55 5.15 27.69
N VAL A 140 -24.23 5.09 26.40
CA VAL A 140 -24.88 4.24 25.39
C VAL A 140 -23.93 3.12 24.99
N LEU A 141 -24.44 1.88 24.95
CA LEU A 141 -23.68 0.72 24.51
C LEU A 141 -23.91 0.44 23.02
N TYR A 142 -22.81 0.28 22.29
CA TYR A 142 -22.76 0.03 20.86
C TYR A 142 -22.15 -1.32 20.55
N GLU A 143 -22.78 -2.06 19.64
CA GLU A 143 -22.28 -3.31 19.09
C GLU A 143 -21.73 -3.05 17.69
N GLY A 144 -20.42 -3.27 17.52
CA GLY A 144 -19.74 -3.15 16.23
C GLY A 144 -19.85 -4.44 15.43
N LYS A 145 -20.11 -4.34 14.12
CA LYS A 145 -20.16 -5.51 13.22
C LYS A 145 -19.39 -5.27 11.94
N PHE A 146 -18.47 -6.17 11.64
CA PHE A 146 -17.95 -6.32 10.28
C PHE A 146 -18.83 -7.30 9.50
N THR A 147 -19.08 -6.99 8.24
CA THR A 147 -19.66 -7.93 7.28
C THR A 147 -18.77 -7.99 6.05
N PHE A 148 -18.26 -9.17 5.72
CA PHE A 148 -17.46 -9.40 4.51
C PHE A 148 -18.24 -10.23 3.49
N TYR A 149 -18.29 -9.76 2.25
CA TYR A 149 -18.99 -10.42 1.13
C TYR A 149 -18.00 -11.04 0.15
N GLU A 150 -18.41 -12.09 -0.59
CA GLU A 150 -17.53 -12.83 -1.51
C GLU A 150 -16.94 -11.97 -2.65
N ASN A 151 -17.61 -10.88 -3.00
CA ASN A 151 -17.24 -9.97 -4.10
C ASN A 151 -16.16 -8.94 -3.71
N LYS A 152 -15.42 -9.14 -2.61
CA LYS A 152 -14.40 -8.21 -2.09
C LYS A 152 -14.93 -6.87 -1.53
N SER A 153 -16.24 -6.78 -1.29
CA SER A 153 -16.83 -5.66 -0.54
C SER A 153 -17.23 -6.08 0.88
N GLY A 154 -17.56 -5.10 1.70
CA GLY A 154 -18.06 -5.32 3.05
C GLY A 154 -18.63 -4.05 3.68
N SER A 155 -18.92 -4.13 4.96
CA SER A 155 -19.22 -2.96 5.78
C SER A 155 -18.78 -3.14 7.23
N PHE A 156 -18.47 -2.04 7.89
CA PHE A 156 -18.47 -1.94 9.35
C PHE A 156 -19.70 -1.16 9.79
N SER A 157 -20.42 -1.62 10.80
CA SER A 157 -21.68 -1.01 11.22
C SER A 157 -21.79 -0.97 12.74
N TRP A 158 -22.30 0.15 13.26
CA TRP A 158 -22.63 0.32 14.66
C TRP A 158 -24.12 0.10 14.89
N TYR A 159 -24.45 -0.66 15.92
CA TYR A 159 -25.82 -0.90 16.36
C TYR A 159 -26.00 -0.49 17.81
N TYR A 160 -27.12 0.14 18.14
CA TYR A 160 -27.53 0.32 19.53
C TYR A 160 -27.79 -1.05 20.17
N GLN A 161 -27.04 -1.41 21.21
CA GLN A 161 -27.12 -2.76 21.79
C GLN A 161 -28.51 -3.06 22.39
N ASN A 162 -29.18 -2.04 22.93
CA ASN A 162 -30.46 -2.18 23.62
C ASN A 162 -31.62 -2.65 22.72
N ASN A 163 -31.55 -2.42 21.41
CA ASN A 163 -32.63 -2.70 20.48
C ASN A 163 -32.16 -3.18 19.09
N ALA A 164 -30.86 -3.38 18.91
CA ALA A 164 -30.22 -3.77 17.65
C ALA A 164 -30.57 -2.85 16.45
N THR A 165 -30.87 -1.58 16.70
CA THR A 165 -31.11 -0.60 15.63
C THR A 165 -29.79 -0.14 15.06
N LEU A 166 -29.70 -0.11 13.73
CA LEU A 166 -28.54 0.43 13.03
C LEU A 166 -28.39 1.93 13.34
N GLU A 167 -27.24 2.30 13.86
CA GLU A 167 -26.87 3.69 14.10
C GLU A 167 -26.15 4.26 12.88
N SER A 168 -25.05 3.63 12.47
CA SER A 168 -24.25 4.02 11.32
C SER A 168 -23.65 2.81 10.61
N SER A 169 -23.24 3.01 9.35
CA SER A 169 -22.61 1.98 8.54
C SER A 169 -21.63 2.59 7.55
N TYR A 170 -20.46 1.98 7.45
CA TYR A 170 -19.33 2.41 6.64
C TYR A 170 -18.99 1.30 5.64
N PRO A 171 -19.04 1.54 4.32
CA PRO A 171 -18.66 0.55 3.33
C PRO A 171 -17.16 0.31 3.38
N LEU A 172 -16.72 -0.93 3.17
CA LEU A 172 -15.32 -1.28 3.07
C LEU A 172 -15.05 -2.17 1.86
N VAL A 173 -13.79 -2.26 1.48
CA VAL A 173 -13.27 -3.26 0.54
C VAL A 173 -12.24 -4.12 1.25
N TRP A 174 -12.08 -5.37 0.80
CA TRP A 174 -11.12 -6.29 1.38
C TRP A 174 -10.32 -7.04 0.32
N SER A 175 -9.12 -7.44 0.69
CA SER A 175 -8.21 -8.23 -0.14
C SER A 175 -7.52 -9.32 0.68
N VAL A 176 -6.92 -10.28 -0.02
CA VAL A 176 -6.05 -11.29 0.58
C VAL A 176 -4.79 -11.40 -0.28
N GLU A 177 -3.63 -11.23 0.36
CA GLU A 177 -2.32 -11.27 -0.28
C GLU A 177 -1.40 -12.16 0.55
N ASN A 178 -0.84 -13.19 -0.07
CA ASN A 178 0.01 -14.19 0.61
C ASN A 178 -0.64 -14.81 1.87
N GLY A 179 -1.96 -14.93 1.89
CA GLY A 179 -2.71 -15.47 3.04
C GLY A 179 -2.96 -14.46 4.17
N VAL A 180 -2.53 -13.21 4.01
CA VAL A 180 -2.84 -12.11 4.93
C VAL A 180 -4.04 -11.34 4.42
N TYR A 181 -5.01 -11.11 5.29
CA TYR A 181 -6.26 -10.41 4.97
C TYR A 181 -6.16 -8.94 5.35
N TYR A 182 -6.65 -8.08 4.48
CA TYR A 182 -6.67 -6.64 4.67
C TYR A 182 -8.06 -6.10 4.36
N TYR A 183 -8.43 -5.00 5.04
CA TYR A 183 -9.54 -4.16 4.61
C TYR A 183 -9.14 -2.69 4.60
N SER A 184 -9.87 -1.89 3.82
CA SER A 184 -9.77 -0.44 3.83
C SER A 184 -11.14 0.20 3.59
N TYR A 185 -11.31 1.42 4.07
CA TYR A 185 -12.48 2.22 3.71
C TYR A 185 -12.21 2.91 2.35
N PRO A 186 -13.16 2.91 1.40
CA PRO A 186 -12.98 3.61 0.13
C PRO A 186 -12.74 5.11 0.29
N ASP A 187 -13.26 5.70 1.38
CA ASP A 187 -13.11 7.11 1.69
C ASP A 187 -11.72 7.45 2.27
N ASP A 188 -10.92 6.44 2.66
CA ASP A 188 -9.52 6.61 3.07
C ASP A 188 -8.57 6.65 1.86
N LEU A 189 -9.09 6.59 0.64
CA LEU A 189 -8.29 6.82 -0.56
C LEU A 189 -7.86 8.28 -0.61
N PHE A 190 -6.56 8.52 -0.52
CA PHE A 190 -5.97 9.85 -0.66
C PHE A 190 -5.09 9.94 -1.89
N THR A 191 -4.90 11.17 -2.36
CA THR A 191 -4.06 11.47 -3.52
C THR A 191 -2.82 12.20 -3.09
N LEU A 192 -1.68 11.72 -3.58
CA LEU A 192 -0.39 12.35 -3.42
C LEU A 192 0.07 12.91 -4.77
N THR A 193 0.73 14.07 -4.76
CA THR A 193 1.38 14.65 -5.94
C THR A 193 2.80 15.06 -5.59
N LEU A 194 3.77 14.51 -6.31
CA LEU A 194 5.17 14.88 -6.22
C LEU A 194 5.46 16.01 -7.22
N GLY A 195 5.72 17.19 -6.68
CA GLY A 195 6.08 18.36 -7.46
C GLY A 195 7.47 18.24 -8.11
N ALA A 196 7.71 19.03 -9.16
CA ALA A 196 9.02 19.10 -9.82
C ALA A 196 10.10 19.74 -8.91
N ASP A 197 9.69 20.42 -7.85
CA ASP A 197 10.52 20.94 -6.76
C ASP A 197 10.93 19.86 -5.73
N GLY A 198 10.41 18.64 -5.87
CA GLY A 198 10.69 17.52 -4.97
C GLY A 198 9.85 17.51 -3.70
N VAL A 199 8.85 18.38 -3.59
CA VAL A 199 7.90 18.40 -2.46
C VAL A 199 6.75 17.45 -2.75
N LEU A 200 6.45 16.57 -1.79
CA LEU A 200 5.28 15.72 -1.86
C LEU A 200 4.10 16.44 -1.21
N THR A 201 2.97 16.44 -1.89
CA THR A 201 1.73 17.07 -1.41
C THR A 201 0.65 16.01 -1.29
N GLU A 202 -0.06 16.01 -0.17
CA GLU A 202 -1.25 15.17 0.04
C GLU A 202 -2.49 16.05 0.03
N LYS A 203 -3.55 15.53 -0.60
CA LYS A 203 -4.88 16.10 -0.49
C LYS A 203 -5.82 15.09 0.16
N TRP A 204 -6.34 15.45 1.32
CA TRP A 204 -7.40 14.71 2.00
C TRP A 204 -8.59 15.63 2.24
N GLY A 205 -9.71 15.36 1.55
CA GLY A 205 -10.87 16.26 1.54
C GLY A 205 -10.52 17.66 1.02
N ASN A 206 -10.65 18.66 1.91
CA ASN A 206 -10.33 20.07 1.64
C ASN A 206 -8.98 20.52 2.22
N SER A 207 -8.28 19.64 2.93
CA SER A 207 -6.98 19.93 3.54
C SER A 207 -5.84 19.57 2.60
N PHE A 208 -4.72 20.26 2.76
CA PHE A 208 -3.48 20.02 2.03
C PHE A 208 -2.33 19.89 3.01
N TYR A 209 -1.55 18.83 2.84
CA TYR A 209 -0.37 18.56 3.66
C TYR A 209 0.85 18.47 2.76
N THR A 210 2.01 18.88 3.29
CA THR A 210 3.28 18.83 2.56
C THR A 210 4.27 17.98 3.32
N TYR A 211 5.12 17.30 2.55
CA TYR A 211 6.11 16.39 3.07
C TYR A 211 7.45 16.59 2.38
N THR A 212 8.50 16.47 3.18
CA THR A 212 9.89 16.51 2.72
C THR A 212 10.52 15.14 2.83
N ARG A 213 11.32 14.77 1.81
CA ARG A 213 12.08 13.52 1.81
C ARG A 213 13.17 13.52 2.89
N VAL A 214 13.31 12.40 3.59
CA VAL A 214 14.31 12.16 4.65
C VAL A 214 15.49 11.36 4.11
#